data_AF-A0A812TAK3-F1
#
_entry.id   AF-A0A812TAK3-F1
#
_cell.length_a   1.000
_cell.length_b   1.000
_cell.length_c   1.000
_cell.angle_alpha   90.00
_cell.angle_beta   90.00
_cell.angle_gamma   90.00
#
_symmetry.space_group_name_H-M   'P 1'
#
loop_
_entity.id
_entity.type
_entity.pdbx_description
1 polymer ?
#
loop_
_entity_poly.entity_id
_entity_poly.type
_entity_poly.pdbx_seq_one_letter_code
_entity_poly.pdbx_strand_id
1 'polypeptide(L)'
;METERIHVEVAAHTTYLNQDRTLWILDRDPDEKQEIVTPAVHLSEFVNLLSEKMQDFRAQVGPWIWPLHDSDVASAIVLSEVTDNHAAMWRKILWGLRLIPPPTGGVVERCIMEHYGREVGYVFNWANLFTRALWVLAVPMLIFGILGVGPGDQSSESIPWYCMQVMTLAWGLAVVAFSSSRQAVLRSGTGLRRHMK
;
A
#
# COMPACT_ATOMS: atom_id res chain seq x y z
N MET A 1 26.77 5.58 28.66
CA MET A 1 25.46 5.15 28.13
C MET A 1 24.55 6.34 28.26
N GLU A 2 24.36 7.08 27.16
CA GLU A 2 23.32 8.10 27.12
C GLU A 2 21.97 7.39 27.23
N THR A 3 21.14 7.85 28.15
CA THR A 3 19.81 7.29 28.37
C THR A 3 18.93 7.81 27.23
N GLU A 4 18.54 6.94 26.30
CA GLU A 4 17.57 7.29 25.25
C GLU A 4 16.31 7.87 25.90
N ARG A 5 15.90 9.06 25.44
CA ARG A 5 14.72 9.74 25.98
C ARG A 5 13.48 9.20 25.30
N ILE A 6 12.78 8.29 25.99
CA ILE A 6 11.46 7.81 25.60
C ILE A 6 10.44 8.56 26.45
N HIS A 7 9.53 9.27 25.80
CA HIS A 7 8.38 9.89 26.43
C HIS A 7 7.25 8.87 26.56
N VAL A 8 6.62 8.83 27.73
CA VAL A 8 5.57 7.86 28.05
C VAL A 8 4.37 8.60 28.60
N GLU A 9 3.24 8.51 27.91
CA GLU A 9 1.98 9.15 28.29
C GLU A 9 0.88 8.11 28.47
N VAL A 10 0.05 8.28 29.50
CA VAL A 10 -1.18 7.49 29.67
C VAL A 10 -2.29 8.18 28.90
N ALA A 11 -2.74 7.56 27.80
CA ALA A 11 -3.78 8.15 26.97
C ALA A 11 -5.19 7.86 27.46
N ALA A 12 -5.44 6.63 27.95
CA ALA A 12 -6.76 6.24 28.42
C ALA A 12 -6.72 5.01 29.35
N HIS A 13 -7.67 4.95 30.27
CA HIS A 13 -8.05 3.71 30.95
C HIS A 13 -9.32 3.16 30.29
N THR A 14 -9.31 1.89 29.93
CA THR A 14 -10.39 1.24 29.19
C THR A 14 -10.60 -0.19 29.66
N THR A 15 -11.69 -0.82 29.24
CA THR A 15 -11.99 -2.23 29.52
C THR A 15 -12.06 -3.01 28.22
N TYR A 16 -11.28 -4.07 28.08
CA TYR A 16 -11.32 -4.99 26.94
C TYR A 16 -11.53 -6.41 27.43
N LEU A 17 -12.57 -7.09 26.92
CA LEU A 17 -12.97 -8.44 27.37
C LEU A 17 -13.19 -8.53 28.90
N ASN A 18 -13.86 -7.53 29.48
CA ASN A 18 -14.10 -7.41 30.93
C ASN A 18 -12.81 -7.36 31.78
N GLN A 19 -11.69 -6.96 31.20
CA GLN A 19 -10.45 -6.73 31.92
C GLN A 19 -10.05 -5.27 31.78
N ASP A 20 -9.65 -4.66 32.89
CA ASP A 20 -9.10 -3.30 32.90
C ASP A 20 -7.78 -3.27 32.12
N ARG A 21 -7.65 -2.22 31.32
CA ARG A 21 -6.52 -1.97 30.44
C ARG A 21 -6.16 -0.49 30.48
N THR A 22 -4.87 -0.20 30.37
CA THR A 22 -4.37 1.17 30.22
C THR A 22 -3.68 1.27 28.88
N LEU A 23 -4.07 2.27 28.09
CA LEU A 23 -3.45 2.58 26.83
C LEU A 23 -2.34 3.60 27.06
N TRP A 24 -1.14 3.22 26.65
CA TRP A 24 0.06 4.03 26.77
C TRP A 24 0.47 4.50 25.38
N ILE A 25 0.79 5.78 25.26
CA ILE A 25 1.43 6.35 24.09
C ILE A 25 2.91 6.47 24.42
N LEU A 26 3.73 5.85 23.59
CA LEU A 26 5.17 5.85 23.69
C LEU A 26 5.70 6.66 22.52
N ASP A 27 6.49 7.67 22.82
CA ASP A 27 7.11 8.52 21.82
C ASP A 27 8.62 8.55 22.04
N ARG A 28 9.37 8.62 20.95
CA ARG A 28 10.83 8.69 20.96
C ARG A 28 11.21 9.93 20.18
N ASP A 29 11.86 10.87 20.86
CA ASP A 29 12.40 12.04 20.20
C ASP A 29 13.40 11.58 19.11
N PRO A 30 13.26 12.10 17.87
CA PRO A 30 14.21 11.78 16.83
C PRO A 30 15.60 12.30 17.23
N ASP A 31 16.61 11.43 17.19
CA ASP A 31 17.98 11.82 17.48
C ASP A 31 18.42 12.89 16.46
N GLU A 32 18.67 14.13 16.92
CA GLU A 32 19.10 15.27 16.08
C GLU A 32 20.36 14.98 15.24
N LYS A 33 21.11 13.94 15.59
CA LYS A 33 22.37 13.54 14.95
C LYS A 33 22.24 12.36 13.97
N GLN A 34 21.09 11.70 13.90
CA GLN A 34 20.91 10.59 12.98
C GLN A 34 20.77 11.13 11.55
N GLU A 35 21.47 10.49 10.61
CA GLU A 35 21.30 10.67 9.16
C GLU A 35 19.81 10.53 8.78
N ILE A 36 19.42 10.91 7.56
CA ILE A 36 18.02 10.88 7.09
C ILE A 36 17.45 9.44 7.18
N VAL A 37 16.92 9.07 8.34
CA VAL A 37 16.23 7.81 8.61
C VAL A 37 14.76 8.03 8.31
N THR A 38 14.19 7.20 7.45
CA THR A 38 12.76 7.28 7.10
C THR A 38 11.91 6.92 8.32
N PRO A 39 10.71 7.54 8.50
CA PRO A 39 9.84 7.27 9.64
C PRO A 39 9.56 5.77 9.89
N ALA A 40 9.39 4.99 8.83
CA ALA A 40 9.15 3.54 8.92
C ALA A 40 10.33 2.78 9.55
N VAL A 41 11.56 3.19 9.26
CA VAL A 41 12.78 2.57 9.83
C VAL A 41 12.89 2.93 11.30
N HIS A 42 12.72 4.21 11.64
CA HIS A 42 12.74 4.68 13.03
C HIS A 42 11.69 3.96 13.89
N LEU A 43 10.46 3.85 13.37
CA LEU A 43 9.38 3.11 14.03
C LEU A 43 9.72 1.62 14.18
N SER A 44 10.30 0.99 13.16
CA SER A 44 10.70 -0.42 13.22
C SER A 44 11.78 -0.65 14.28
N GLU A 45 12.78 0.22 14.36
CA GLU A 45 13.84 0.16 15.38
C GLU A 45 13.26 0.35 16.77
N PHE A 46 12.35 1.32 16.94
CA PHE A 46 11.69 1.56 18.21
C PHE A 46 10.82 0.39 18.66
N VAL A 47 10.03 -0.19 17.76
CA VAL A 47 9.23 -1.39 18.05
C VAL A 47 10.12 -2.58 18.41
N ASN A 48 11.26 -2.77 17.74
CA ASN A 48 12.22 -3.83 18.07
C ASN A 48 12.83 -3.62 19.47
N LEU A 49 13.24 -2.39 19.78
CA LEU A 49 13.77 -2.04 21.10
C LEU A 49 12.74 -2.29 22.20
N LEU A 50 11.51 -1.80 22.02
CA LEU A 50 10.42 -2.07 22.96
C LEU A 50 10.15 -3.56 23.08
N SER A 51 10.17 -4.29 21.95
CA SER A 51 9.92 -5.72 21.95
C SER A 51 10.96 -6.49 22.76
N GLU A 52 12.23 -6.12 22.64
CA GLU A 52 13.33 -6.73 23.39
C GLU A 52 13.25 -6.41 24.89
N LYS A 53 12.98 -5.15 25.25
CA LYS A 53 12.96 -4.71 26.65
C LYS A 53 11.71 -5.13 27.41
N MET A 54 10.58 -5.27 26.73
CA MET A 54 9.28 -5.49 27.35
C MET A 54 8.72 -6.90 27.05
N GLN A 55 9.53 -7.81 26.51
CA GLN A 55 9.11 -9.15 26.11
C GLN A 55 8.39 -9.90 27.25
N ASP A 56 8.89 -9.78 28.47
CA ASP A 56 8.35 -10.45 29.65
C ASP A 56 6.98 -9.91 30.07
N PHE A 57 6.65 -8.68 29.68
CA PHE A 57 5.38 -8.01 29.97
C PHE A 57 4.37 -8.13 28.83
N ARG A 58 4.71 -8.84 27.75
CA ARG A 58 3.84 -9.00 26.60
C ARG A 58 2.55 -9.73 26.99
N ALA A 59 1.41 -9.17 26.60
CA ALA A 59 0.13 -9.84 26.76
C ALA A 59 0.12 -11.18 26.01
N GLN A 60 -0.33 -12.25 26.67
CA GLN A 60 -0.42 -13.59 26.06
C GLN A 60 -1.46 -13.66 24.93
N VAL A 61 -2.46 -12.78 24.96
CA VAL A 61 -3.57 -12.75 24.01
C VAL A 61 -3.80 -11.32 23.55
N GLY A 62 -3.91 -11.14 22.23
CA GLY A 62 -4.27 -9.87 21.59
C GLY A 62 -3.10 -9.04 21.07
N PRO A 63 -3.40 -7.89 20.46
CA PRO A 63 -2.40 -6.94 19.98
C PRO A 63 -1.64 -6.33 21.17
N TRP A 64 -0.32 -6.23 21.05
CA TRP A 64 0.54 -5.73 22.12
C TRP A 64 1.02 -4.31 21.87
N ILE A 65 1.59 -4.06 20.70
CA ILE A 65 2.12 -2.75 20.28
C ILE A 65 1.59 -2.50 18.87
N TRP A 66 1.04 -1.31 18.65
CA TRP A 66 0.58 -0.88 17.34
C TRP A 66 1.05 0.55 17.08
N PRO A 67 1.51 0.86 15.85
CA PRO A 67 1.80 2.24 15.51
C PRO A 67 0.52 3.07 15.45
N LEU A 68 0.62 4.32 15.88
CA LEU A 68 -0.45 5.29 15.73
C LEU A 68 -0.43 5.82 14.30
N HIS A 69 -1.63 5.93 13.72
CA HIS A 69 -1.81 6.45 12.38
C HIS A 69 -2.05 7.95 12.43
N ASP A 70 -1.28 8.69 11.63
CA ASP A 70 -1.49 10.11 11.42
C ASP A 70 -2.33 10.33 10.15
N SER A 71 -3.58 10.80 10.35
CA SER A 71 -4.52 11.07 9.26
C SER A 71 -4.08 12.22 8.36
N ASP A 72 -3.31 13.17 8.88
CA ASP A 72 -2.86 14.33 8.12
C ASP A 72 -1.73 13.92 7.18
N VAL A 73 -0.82 13.06 7.64
CA VAL A 73 0.20 12.44 6.79
C VAL A 73 -0.45 11.59 5.69
N ALA A 74 -1.43 10.76 6.03
CA ALA A 74 -2.14 9.96 5.03
C ALA A 74 -2.82 10.83 3.98
N SER A 75 -3.48 11.91 4.40
CA SER A 75 -4.12 12.88 3.52
C SER A 75 -3.10 13.61 2.63
N ALA A 76 -1.97 14.03 3.20
CA ALA A 76 -0.88 14.68 2.46
C ALA A 76 -0.29 13.76 1.39
N ILE A 77 -0.09 12.46 1.71
CA ILE A 77 0.37 11.45 0.75
C ILE A 77 -0.62 11.33 -0.41
N VAL A 78 -1.92 11.24 -0.14
CA VAL A 78 -2.95 11.13 -1.20
C VAL A 78 -3.00 12.41 -2.03
N LEU A 79 -2.95 13.59 -1.41
CA LEU A 79 -2.94 14.86 -2.10
C LEU A 79 -1.69 15.02 -2.99
N SER A 80 -0.54 14.49 -2.57
CA SER A 80 0.70 14.53 -3.38
C SER A 80 0.55 13.91 -4.77
N GLU A 81 -0.43 13.02 -4.97
CA GLU A 81 -0.71 12.41 -6.26
C GLU A 81 -1.39 13.38 -7.25
N VAL A 82 -2.14 14.35 -6.74
CA VAL A 82 -3.05 15.21 -7.52
C VAL A 82 -2.56 16.66 -7.61
N THR A 83 -1.58 17.03 -6.77
CA THR A 83 -1.06 18.39 -6.63
C THR A 83 -0.14 18.85 -7.76
N ASP A 84 0.13 18.05 -8.79
CA ASP A 84 0.85 18.54 -9.96
C ASP A 84 0.03 19.62 -10.68
N ASN A 85 0.36 20.89 -10.43
CA ASN A 85 -0.35 22.04 -10.96
C ASN A 85 -0.19 22.19 -12.48
N HIS A 86 0.80 21.53 -13.08
CA HIS A 86 1.05 21.59 -14.52
C HIS A 86 0.29 20.52 -15.31
N ALA A 87 -0.26 19.50 -14.64
CA ALA A 87 -1.01 18.45 -15.30
C ALA A 87 -2.43 18.89 -15.67
N ALA A 88 -2.83 18.61 -16.91
CA ALA A 88 -4.21 18.81 -17.37
C ALA A 88 -5.20 17.98 -16.52
N MET A 89 -6.41 18.52 -16.28
CA MET A 89 -7.41 17.90 -15.41
C MET A 89 -7.79 16.47 -15.84
N TRP A 90 -7.88 16.19 -17.15
CA TRP A 90 -8.17 14.83 -17.65
C TRP A 90 -7.09 13.82 -17.25
N ARG A 91 -5.80 14.23 -17.19
CA ARG A 91 -4.72 13.36 -16.72
C ARG A 91 -4.87 13.08 -15.24
N LYS A 92 -5.21 14.09 -14.44
CA LYS A 92 -5.47 13.93 -13.00
C LYS A 92 -6.60 12.93 -12.74
N ILE A 93 -7.67 12.97 -13.55
CA ILE A 93 -8.76 11.98 -13.50
C ILE A 93 -8.22 10.57 -13.82
N LEU A 94 -7.43 10.42 -14.88
CA LEU A 94 -6.85 9.12 -15.24
C LEU A 94 -5.85 8.61 -14.19
N TRP A 95 -5.17 9.49 -13.46
CA TRP A 95 -4.33 9.12 -12.30
C TRP A 95 -5.18 8.65 -11.12
N GLY A 96 -6.26 9.38 -10.79
CA GLY A 96 -7.20 9.00 -9.75
C GLY A 96 -7.88 7.66 -10.01
N LEU A 97 -8.24 7.40 -11.27
CA LEU A 97 -8.75 6.09 -11.72
C LEU A 97 -7.64 5.02 -11.86
N ARG A 98 -6.39 5.39 -11.59
CA ARG A 98 -5.18 4.57 -11.70
C ARG A 98 -4.88 4.05 -13.11
N LEU A 99 -5.55 4.52 -14.19
CA LEU A 99 -5.32 4.04 -15.57
C LEU A 99 -3.89 4.29 -16.05
N ILE A 100 -3.33 5.47 -15.74
CA ILE A 100 -2.01 5.89 -16.21
C ILE A 100 -1.12 6.19 -14.99
N PRO A 101 0.15 5.75 -14.96
CA PRO A 101 1.09 6.19 -13.94
C PRO A 101 1.44 7.68 -14.07
N PRO A 102 1.66 8.40 -12.96
CA PRO A 102 2.20 9.75 -13.01
C PRO A 102 3.64 9.74 -13.58
N PRO A 103 4.05 10.79 -14.32
CA PRO A 103 5.33 10.85 -15.04
C PRO A 103 6.56 10.91 -14.14
N THR A 104 6.44 11.47 -12.94
CA THR A 104 7.53 11.62 -11.96
C THR A 104 7.89 10.31 -11.24
N GLY A 105 7.24 9.19 -11.57
CA GLY A 105 7.32 7.99 -10.76
C GLY A 105 6.61 8.21 -9.42
N GLY A 106 6.22 7.11 -8.76
CA GLY A 106 5.30 7.15 -7.63
C GLY A 106 5.86 7.89 -6.41
N VAL A 107 5.74 9.22 -6.35
CA VAL A 107 5.96 10.01 -5.12
C VAL A 107 5.14 9.41 -3.99
N VAL A 108 3.88 9.08 -4.27
CA VAL A 108 3.00 8.32 -3.38
C VAL A 108 3.61 6.99 -2.96
N GLU A 109 4.11 6.19 -3.90
CA GLU A 109 4.72 4.88 -3.59
C GLU A 109 5.95 5.05 -2.70
N ARG A 110 6.77 6.07 -2.97
CA ARG A 110 7.93 6.41 -2.16
C ARG A 110 7.52 6.87 -0.76
N CYS A 111 6.59 7.82 -0.64
CA CYS A 111 6.11 8.29 0.65
C CYS A 111 5.47 7.15 1.46
N ILE A 112 4.72 6.25 0.80
CA ILE A 112 4.18 5.05 1.45
C ILE A 112 5.31 4.16 1.96
N MET A 113 6.35 3.91 1.16
CA MET A 113 7.49 3.11 1.60
C MET A 113 8.26 3.77 2.75
N GLU A 114 8.42 5.09 2.72
CA GLU A 114 9.15 5.85 3.74
C GLU A 114 8.35 5.94 5.07
N HIS A 115 7.02 6.00 5.03
CA HIS A 115 6.17 6.14 6.23
C HIS A 115 5.62 4.82 6.77
N TYR A 116 5.25 3.89 5.91
CA TYR A 116 4.60 2.63 6.28
C TYR A 116 5.48 1.39 6.06
N GLY A 117 6.67 1.57 5.49
CA GLY A 117 7.60 0.49 5.23
C GLY A 117 7.43 -0.15 3.84
N ARG A 118 8.42 -0.97 3.50
CA ARG A 118 8.56 -1.56 2.16
C ARG A 118 7.45 -2.56 1.85
N GLU A 119 7.01 -3.29 2.86
CA GLU A 119 5.98 -4.32 2.79
C GLU A 119 4.63 -3.71 2.39
N VAL A 120 4.24 -2.61 3.05
CA VAL A 120 3.02 -1.87 2.73
C VAL A 120 3.14 -1.26 1.34
N GLY A 121 4.28 -0.62 1.02
CA GLY A 121 4.52 -0.10 -0.32
C GLY A 121 4.44 -1.16 -1.42
N TYR A 122 4.88 -2.38 -1.15
CA TYR A 122 4.74 -3.52 -2.06
C TYR A 122 3.26 -3.88 -2.31
N VAL A 123 2.44 -3.94 -1.26
CA VAL A 123 1.00 -4.23 -1.39
C VAL A 123 0.32 -3.14 -2.22
N PHE A 124 0.61 -1.86 -1.97
CA PHE A 124 0.04 -0.76 -2.74
C PHE A 124 0.46 -0.78 -4.22
N ASN A 125 1.73 -1.05 -4.51
CA ASN A 125 2.21 -1.17 -5.88
C ASN A 125 1.51 -2.35 -6.60
N TRP A 126 1.33 -3.47 -5.91
CA TRP A 126 0.60 -4.61 -6.46
C TRP A 126 -0.87 -4.29 -6.72
N ALA A 127 -1.55 -3.62 -5.79
CA ALA A 127 -2.92 -3.16 -5.96
C ALA A 127 -3.06 -2.18 -7.15
N ASN A 128 -2.11 -1.26 -7.32
CA ASN A 128 -2.08 -0.33 -8.46
C ASN A 128 -1.88 -1.06 -9.79
N LEU A 129 -0.96 -2.02 -9.85
CA LEU A 129 -0.74 -2.86 -11.03
C LEU A 129 -2.01 -3.66 -11.38
N PHE A 130 -2.62 -4.29 -10.38
CA PHE A 130 -3.83 -5.07 -10.56
C PHE A 130 -4.98 -4.19 -11.07
N THR A 131 -5.20 -3.02 -10.46
CA THR A 131 -6.23 -2.07 -10.90
C THR A 131 -6.03 -1.63 -12.35
N ARG A 132 -4.78 -1.34 -12.75
CA ARG A 132 -4.44 -1.03 -14.16
C ARG A 132 -4.75 -2.17 -15.11
N ALA A 133 -4.35 -3.39 -14.74
CA ALA A 133 -4.65 -4.57 -15.53
C ALA A 133 -6.16 -4.80 -15.66
N LEU A 134 -6.91 -4.52 -14.60
CA LEU A 134 -8.37 -4.69 -14.56
C LEU A 134 -9.08 -3.77 -15.55
N TRP A 135 -8.58 -2.55 -15.79
CA TRP A 135 -9.11 -1.66 -16.83
C TRP A 135 -9.03 -2.25 -18.24
N VAL A 136 -7.98 -3.00 -18.54
CA VAL A 136 -7.82 -3.69 -19.84
C VAL A 136 -8.91 -4.73 -20.05
N LEU A 137 -9.41 -5.35 -18.98
CA LEU A 137 -10.50 -6.31 -19.03
C LEU A 137 -11.87 -5.63 -18.97
N ALA A 138 -12.01 -4.60 -18.12
CA ALA A 138 -13.27 -3.92 -17.87
C ALA A 138 -13.86 -3.26 -19.13
N VAL A 139 -13.02 -2.66 -19.97
CA VAL A 139 -13.48 -1.98 -21.19
C VAL A 139 -14.09 -2.97 -22.21
N PRO A 140 -13.41 -4.07 -22.61
CA PRO A 140 -14.01 -5.10 -23.43
C PRO A 140 -15.26 -5.74 -22.80
N MET A 141 -15.24 -6.02 -21.50
CA MET A 141 -16.40 -6.61 -20.80
C MET A 141 -17.62 -5.70 -20.86
N LEU A 142 -17.42 -4.39 -20.71
CA LEU A 142 -18.49 -3.41 -20.86
C LEU A 142 -19.05 -3.42 -22.29
N ILE A 143 -18.20 -3.49 -23.31
CA ILE A 143 -18.63 -3.59 -24.71
C ILE A 143 -19.45 -4.86 -24.94
N PHE A 144 -18.97 -6.02 -24.49
CA PHE A 144 -19.71 -7.28 -24.59
C PHE A 144 -21.06 -7.24 -23.85
N GLY A 145 -21.09 -6.60 -22.67
CA GLY A 145 -22.32 -6.39 -21.91
C GLY A 145 -23.34 -5.53 -22.65
N ILE A 146 -22.90 -4.45 -23.32
CA ILE A 146 -23.76 -3.60 -24.16
C ILE A 146 -24.30 -4.37 -25.37
N LEU A 147 -23.51 -5.29 -25.93
CA LEU A 147 -23.91 -6.16 -27.04
C LEU A 147 -24.84 -7.32 -26.61
N GLY A 148 -25.18 -7.42 -25.32
CA GLY A 148 -26.03 -8.49 -24.79
C GLY A 148 -25.36 -9.86 -24.76
N VAL A 149 -24.02 -9.93 -24.71
CA VAL A 149 -23.31 -11.20 -24.60
C VAL A 149 -23.33 -11.66 -23.13
N GLY A 150 -24.13 -12.68 -22.82
CA GLY A 150 -24.30 -13.17 -21.45
C GLY A 150 -24.56 -14.67 -21.33
N PRO A 151 -24.35 -15.24 -20.13
CA PRO A 151 -24.68 -16.63 -19.86
C PRO A 151 -26.21 -16.80 -19.77
N GLY A 152 -26.79 -17.58 -20.66
CA GLY A 152 -28.21 -17.97 -20.58
C GLY A 152 -29.07 -17.60 -21.80
N ASP A 153 -28.56 -16.80 -22.74
CA ASP A 153 -29.23 -16.64 -24.03
C ASP A 153 -29.01 -17.89 -24.90
N GLN A 154 -29.98 -18.24 -25.76
CA GLN A 154 -29.83 -19.33 -26.76
C GLN A 154 -28.62 -19.12 -27.70
N SER A 155 -28.03 -17.92 -27.69
CA SER A 155 -26.75 -17.55 -28.27
C SER A 155 -25.53 -17.89 -27.38
N SER A 156 -25.63 -18.77 -26.38
CA SER A 156 -24.47 -19.23 -25.60
C SER A 156 -23.46 -20.03 -26.43
N GLU A 157 -23.82 -20.44 -27.65
CA GLU A 157 -22.90 -20.93 -28.70
C GLU A 157 -22.35 -19.82 -29.60
N SER A 158 -22.58 -18.55 -29.27
CA SER A 158 -22.09 -17.43 -30.08
C SER A 158 -20.58 -17.26 -29.90
N ILE A 159 -19.87 -17.11 -31.02
CA ILE A 159 -18.43 -16.83 -31.07
C ILE A 159 -18.00 -15.72 -30.07
N PRO A 160 -18.74 -14.60 -29.91
CA PRO A 160 -18.41 -13.55 -28.94
C PRO A 160 -18.27 -14.05 -27.49
N TRP A 161 -19.12 -14.97 -27.04
CA TRP A 161 -19.07 -15.53 -25.69
C TRP A 161 -17.76 -16.30 -25.44
N TYR A 162 -17.38 -17.16 -26.39
CA TYR A 162 -16.10 -17.89 -26.31
C TYR A 162 -14.90 -16.96 -26.40
N CYS A 163 -14.94 -15.94 -27.27
CA CYS A 163 -13.89 -14.92 -27.34
C CYS A 163 -13.71 -14.21 -25.99
N MET A 164 -14.81 -13.87 -25.30
CA MET A 164 -14.78 -13.23 -23.99
C MET A 164 -14.12 -14.12 -22.93
N GLN A 165 -14.45 -15.42 -22.91
CA GLN A 165 -13.81 -16.38 -22.00
C GLN A 165 -12.31 -16.52 -22.26
N VAL A 166 -11.92 -16.73 -23.52
CA VAL A 166 -10.50 -16.86 -23.92
C VAL A 166 -9.72 -15.60 -23.56
N MET A 167 -10.29 -14.42 -23.82
CA MET A 167 -9.67 -13.14 -23.46
C MET A 167 -9.48 -13.01 -21.94
N THR A 168 -10.46 -13.43 -21.14
CA THR A 168 -10.36 -13.40 -19.66
C THR A 168 -9.27 -14.34 -19.16
N LEU A 169 -9.19 -15.55 -19.71
CA LEU A 169 -8.15 -16.53 -19.38
C LEU A 169 -6.76 -16.02 -19.79
N ALA A 170 -6.63 -15.49 -21.01
CA ALA A 170 -5.39 -14.92 -21.51
C ALA A 170 -4.94 -13.72 -20.66
N TRP A 171 -5.87 -12.87 -20.25
CA TRP A 171 -5.61 -11.77 -19.31
C TRP A 171 -5.11 -12.29 -17.95
N GLY A 172 -5.76 -13.30 -17.37
CA GLY A 172 -5.33 -13.89 -16.10
C GLY A 172 -3.91 -14.44 -16.17
N LEU A 173 -3.59 -15.17 -17.24
CA LEU A 173 -2.23 -15.67 -17.49
C LEU A 173 -1.21 -14.53 -17.66
N ALA A 174 -1.57 -13.48 -18.40
CA ALA A 174 -0.73 -12.31 -18.57
C ALA A 174 -0.45 -11.62 -17.23
N VAL A 175 -1.46 -11.41 -16.38
CA VAL A 175 -1.30 -10.79 -15.06
C VAL A 175 -0.36 -11.61 -14.19
N VAL A 176 -0.50 -12.94 -14.17
CA VAL A 176 0.40 -13.83 -13.42
C VAL A 176 1.84 -13.71 -13.95
N ALA A 177 2.04 -13.76 -15.27
CA ALA A 177 3.36 -13.64 -15.89
C ALA A 177 4.01 -12.27 -15.65
N PHE A 178 3.25 -11.17 -15.72
CA PHE A 178 3.77 -9.84 -15.42
C PHE A 178 4.06 -9.67 -13.92
N SER A 179 3.23 -10.22 -13.04
CA SER A 179 3.43 -10.12 -11.60
C SER A 179 4.71 -10.83 -11.14
N SER A 180 5.02 -12.01 -11.70
CA SER A 180 6.22 -12.77 -11.34
C SER A 180 7.50 -12.03 -11.77
N SER A 181 7.49 -11.40 -12.95
CA SER A 181 8.61 -10.57 -13.42
C SER A 181 8.89 -9.37 -12.51
N ARG A 182 7.84 -8.71 -11.98
CA ARG A 182 7.97 -7.55 -11.09
C ARG A 182 8.36 -7.93 -9.67
N GLN A 183 7.88 -9.07 -9.16
CA GLN A 183 8.29 -9.58 -7.85
C GLN A 183 9.81 -9.81 -7.78
N ALA A 184 10.42 -10.31 -8.87
CA ALA A 184 11.87 -10.47 -8.94
C ALA A 184 12.64 -9.13 -8.83
N VAL A 185 12.12 -8.07 -9.46
CA VAL A 185 12.70 -6.73 -9.40
C VAL A 185 12.53 -6.10 -8.01
N LEU A 186 11.35 -6.27 -7.40
CA LEU A 186 11.07 -5.70 -6.09
C LEU A 186 11.80 -6.43 -4.97
N ARG A 187 12.02 -7.75 -5.07
CA ARG A 187 12.82 -8.52 -4.09
C ARG A 187 14.32 -8.20 -4.18
N SER A 188 14.85 -8.05 -5.38
CA SER A 188 16.30 -7.82 -5.58
C SER A 188 16.79 -6.44 -5.14
N GLY A 189 15.91 -5.50 -4.77
CA GLY A 189 16.29 -4.16 -4.29
C GLY A 189 17.00 -3.28 -5.33
N THR A 190 17.23 -3.79 -6.54
CA THR A 190 17.98 -3.14 -7.62
C THR A 190 17.19 -2.02 -8.29
N GLY A 191 15.85 -2.06 -8.25
CA GLY A 191 14.98 -1.02 -8.82
C GLY A 191 15.05 0.32 -8.09
N LEU A 192 15.22 0.32 -6.77
CA LEU A 192 15.26 1.54 -5.96
C LEU A 192 16.54 2.36 -6.16
N ARG A 193 17.69 1.70 -6.41
CA ARG A 193 18.98 2.40 -6.65
C ARG A 193 19.01 3.20 -7.95
N ARG A 194 18.13 2.90 -8.93
CA ARG A 194 18.10 3.62 -10.22
C ARG A 194 17.41 4.98 -10.16
N HIS A 195 16.61 5.25 -9.15
CA HIS A 195 15.89 6.52 -8.97
C HIS A 195 16.49 7.44 -7.90
N MET A 196 17.60 7.05 -7.27
CA MET A 196 18.36 7.86 -6.31
C MET A 196 19.58 8.57 -6.93
N LYS A 197 19.67 8.60 -8.26
CA LYS A 197 20.61 9.43 -9.03
C LYS A 197 19.81 10.41 -9.87
#